data_AF-A0A968GUC4-F1
#
_entry.id   AF-A0A968GUC4-F1
#
_cell.length_a   1.000
_cell.length_b   1.000
_cell.length_c   1.000
_cell.angle_alpha   90.00
_cell.angle_beta   90.00
_cell.angle_gamma   90.00
#
_symmetry.space_group_name_H-M   'P 1'
#
loop_
_entity.id
_entity.type
_entity.pdbx_description
1 polymer ?
#
loop_
_entity_poly.entity_id
_entity_poly.type
_entity_poly.pdbx_seq_one_letter_code
_entity_poly.pdbx_strand_id
1 'polypeptide(L)'
;MKLLKNNSSVVILFSIIVLLILFLNNVLGIYPILDIIKYLETRKYYWIIPTASLLLFGIWLYNDRMRRKVINERIEVFKAIMRTVQDILHNSSSSIQLLIMDMKDEGVHEELIIKAENNMEELRTVIKTLASIDPTTIELKELNKSMSIIKMHK
;
A
#
# COMPACT_ATOMS: atom_id res chain seq x y z
N MET A 1 2.73 -9.30 -9.84
CA MET A 1 2.52 -8.86 -11.23
C MET A 1 1.70 -7.56 -11.31
N LYS A 2 2.15 -6.48 -10.64
CA LYS A 2 1.46 -5.17 -10.61
C LYS A 2 2.40 -3.96 -10.77
N LEU A 3 3.66 -4.20 -11.16
CA LEU A 3 4.57 -3.13 -11.56
C LEU A 3 4.26 -2.62 -12.98
N LEU A 4 3.50 -3.36 -13.78
CA LEU A 4 3.32 -3.06 -15.20
C LEU A 4 2.42 -1.86 -15.54
N LYS A 5 1.63 -1.33 -14.60
CA LYS A 5 0.59 -0.34 -14.96
C LYS A 5 1.12 1.09 -15.14
N ASN A 6 2.32 1.41 -14.66
CA ASN A 6 3.04 2.66 -14.97
C ASN A 6 4.41 2.38 -15.64
N ASN A 7 4.70 1.11 -15.93
CA ASN A 7 5.94 0.70 -16.58
C ASN A 7 5.83 0.73 -18.11
N SER A 8 4.65 0.89 -18.72
CA SER A 8 4.53 0.85 -20.18
C SER A 8 5.42 1.91 -20.83
N SER A 9 5.41 3.15 -20.32
CA SER A 9 6.30 4.21 -20.84
C SER A 9 7.78 3.89 -20.62
N VAL A 10 8.15 3.36 -19.44
CA VAL A 10 9.55 2.98 -19.13
C VAL A 10 10.02 1.79 -19.99
N VAL A 11 9.15 0.81 -20.21
CA VAL A 11 9.42 -0.38 -21.04
C VAL A 11 9.52 0.01 -22.52
N ILE A 12 8.66 0.90 -23.01
CA ILE A 12 8.73 1.43 -24.37
C ILE A 12 10.03 2.21 -24.57
N LEU A 13 10.38 3.11 -23.64
CA LEU A 13 11.59 3.91 -23.72
C LEU A 13 12.85 3.04 -23.66
N PHE A 14 12.85 2.02 -22.79
CA PHE A 14 13.92 1.02 -22.74
C PHE A 14 14.01 0.19 -24.03
N SER A 15 12.87 -0.20 -24.61
CA SER A 15 12.82 -0.97 -25.86
C SER A 15 13.33 -0.16 -27.06
N ILE A 16 13.00 1.14 -27.14
CA ILE A 16 13.54 2.07 -28.14
C ILE A 16 15.06 2.20 -28.01
N ILE A 17 15.58 2.35 -26.79
CA ILE A 17 17.03 2.45 -26.54
C ILE A 17 17.74 1.17 -27.00
N VAL A 18 17.21 -0.01 -26.66
CA VAL A 18 17.79 -1.30 -27.07
C VAL A 18 17.76 -1.46 -28.59
N LEU A 19 16.65 -1.12 -29.25
CA LEU A 19 16.54 -1.15 -30.71
C LEU A 19 17.53 -0.20 -31.38
N LEU A 20 17.72 0.99 -30.83
CA LEU A 20 18.68 1.98 -31.34
C LEU A 20 20.12 1.45 -31.25
N ILE A 21 20.49 0.83 -30.11
CA ILE A 21 21.79 0.20 -29.91
C ILE A 21 22.01 -0.94 -30.91
N LEU A 22 21.00 -1.80 -31.12
CA LEU A 22 21.08 -2.88 -32.11
C LEU A 22 21.18 -2.36 -33.54
N PHE A 23 20.44 -1.29 -33.88
CA PHE A 23 20.52 -0.64 -35.18
C PHE A 23 21.90 -0.04 -35.44
N LEU A 24 22.45 0.69 -34.46
CA LEU A 24 23.81 1.25 -34.52
C LEU A 24 24.86 0.15 -34.72
N ASN A 25 24.73 -0.98 -33.99
CA ASN A 25 25.61 -2.13 -34.11
C ASN A 25 25.54 -2.80 -35.50
N ASN A 26 24.34 -3.05 -36.02
CA ASN A 26 24.16 -3.86 -37.24
C ASN A 26 24.24 -3.06 -38.54
N VAL A 27 23.74 -1.82 -38.56
CA VAL A 27 23.62 -1.04 -39.81
C VAL A 27 24.83 -0.15 -40.04
N LEU A 28 25.36 0.44 -38.97
CA LEU A 28 26.46 1.39 -39.05
C LEU A 28 27.81 0.77 -38.65
N GLY A 29 27.81 -0.47 -38.12
CA GLY A 29 29.01 -1.11 -37.58
C GLY A 29 29.63 -0.35 -36.41
N ILE A 30 28.89 0.59 -35.83
CA ILE A 30 29.31 1.38 -34.67
C ILE A 30 28.97 0.52 -33.46
N TYR A 31 29.96 0.25 -32.62
CA TYR A 31 29.76 -0.48 -31.38
C TYR A 31 29.73 0.53 -30.22
N PRO A 32 28.66 1.33 -30.06
CA PRO A 32 28.65 2.48 -29.15
C PRO A 32 29.02 2.09 -27.73
N ILE A 33 28.61 0.89 -27.27
CA ILE A 33 28.96 0.40 -25.94
C ILE A 33 30.47 0.08 -25.85
N LEU A 34 31.05 -0.60 -26.85
CA LEU A 34 32.47 -0.94 -26.87
C LEU A 34 33.34 0.31 -27.07
N ASP A 35 32.93 1.25 -27.90
CA ASP A 35 33.62 2.53 -28.11
C ASP A 35 33.58 3.40 -26.86
N ILE A 36 32.45 3.41 -26.12
CA ILE A 36 32.36 4.07 -24.81
C ILE A 36 33.29 3.40 -23.80
N ILE A 37 33.33 2.06 -23.73
CA ILE A 37 34.22 1.33 -22.82
C ILE A 37 35.69 1.62 -23.16
N LYS A 38 36.05 1.56 -24.45
CA LYS A 38 37.42 1.85 -24.93
C LYS A 38 37.79 3.31 -24.72
N TYR A 39 36.86 4.25 -24.89
CA TYR A 39 37.05 5.66 -24.59
C TYR A 39 37.29 5.90 -23.09
N LEU A 40 36.51 5.23 -22.22
CA LEU A 40 36.68 5.30 -20.76
C LEU A 40 38.01 4.67 -20.30
N GLU A 41 38.42 3.57 -20.92
CA GLU A 41 39.70 2.90 -20.66
C GLU A 41 40.88 3.78 -21.11
N THR A 42 40.82 4.33 -22.33
CA THR A 42 41.87 5.20 -22.89
C THR A 42 42.06 6.48 -22.07
N ARG A 43 40.97 7.05 -21.54
CA ARG A 43 40.99 8.23 -20.67
C ARG A 43 41.26 7.92 -19.19
N LYS A 44 41.43 6.65 -18.81
CA LYS A 44 41.64 6.19 -17.42
C LYS A 44 40.53 6.64 -16.44
N TYR A 45 39.28 6.70 -16.89
CA TYR A 45 38.12 7.02 -16.04
C TYR A 45 37.68 5.84 -15.18
N TYR A 46 38.61 5.15 -14.51
CA TYR A 46 38.32 3.99 -13.66
C TYR A 46 37.38 4.32 -12.49
N TRP A 47 37.28 5.61 -12.12
CA TRP A 47 36.37 6.12 -11.09
C TRP A 47 34.90 6.04 -11.48
N ILE A 48 34.55 5.93 -12.77
CA ILE A 48 33.14 5.94 -13.23
C ILE A 48 32.35 4.73 -12.69
N ILE A 49 32.99 3.55 -12.61
CA ILE A 49 32.38 2.30 -12.17
C ILE A 49 32.02 2.34 -10.67
N PRO A 50 32.93 2.68 -9.75
CA PRO A 50 32.59 2.83 -8.34
C PRO A 50 31.58 3.96 -8.11
N THR A 51 31.66 5.09 -8.82
CA THR A 51 30.67 6.17 -8.69
C THR A 51 29.27 5.73 -9.15
N ALA A 52 29.16 5.02 -10.28
CA ALA A 52 27.89 4.50 -10.77
C ALA A 52 27.29 3.45 -9.80
N SER A 53 28.13 2.57 -9.26
CA SER A 53 27.72 1.57 -8.26
C SER A 53 27.19 2.24 -6.99
N LEU A 54 27.87 3.29 -6.52
CA LEU A 54 27.49 4.03 -5.32
C LEU A 54 26.17 4.79 -5.52
N LEU A 55 25.95 5.36 -6.71
CA LEU A 55 24.68 6.00 -7.09
C LEU A 55 23.53 4.98 -7.12
N LEU A 56 23.73 3.82 -7.74
CA LEU A 56 22.70 2.76 -7.78
C LEU A 56 22.37 2.25 -6.38
N PHE A 57 23.37 2.06 -5.54
CA PHE A 57 23.18 1.66 -4.15
C PHE A 57 22.43 2.74 -3.35
N GLY A 58 22.75 4.01 -3.56
CA GLY A 58 22.04 5.14 -2.97
C GLY A 58 20.56 5.20 -3.37
N ILE A 59 20.26 5.03 -4.66
CA ILE A 59 18.89 4.97 -5.18
C ILE A 59 18.14 3.77 -4.57
N TRP A 60 18.79 2.61 -4.47
CA TRP A 60 18.20 1.43 -3.87
C TRP A 60 17.83 1.64 -2.39
N LEU A 61 18.75 2.19 -1.59
CA LEU A 61 18.49 2.53 -0.18
C LEU A 61 17.39 3.59 -0.03
N TYR A 62 17.38 4.61 -0.89
CA TYR A 62 16.34 5.63 -0.90
C TYR A 62 14.97 5.02 -1.18
N ASN A 63 14.87 4.15 -2.18
CA ASN A 63 13.63 3.45 -2.52
C ASN A 63 13.15 2.52 -1.40
N ASP A 64 14.05 1.79 -0.73
CA ASP A 64 13.67 0.95 0.42
C ASP A 64 13.12 1.79 1.58
N ARG A 65 13.80 2.89 1.91
CA ARG A 65 13.33 3.84 2.95
C ARG A 65 11.98 4.44 2.59
N MET A 66 11.82 4.91 1.35
CA MET A 66 10.57 5.51 0.90
C MET A 66 9.42 4.49 0.93
N ARG A 67 9.68 3.25 0.50
CA ARG A 67 8.70 2.16 0.57
C ARG A 67 8.26 1.88 2.01
N ARG A 68 9.21 1.79 2.96
CA ARG A 68 8.90 1.61 4.39
C ARG A 68 8.07 2.75 4.94
N LYS A 69 8.42 4.01 4.62
CA LYS A 69 7.67 5.19 5.05
C LYS A 69 6.21 5.13 4.60
N VAL A 70 5.98 4.86 3.31
CA VAL A 70 4.62 4.74 2.75
C VAL A 70 3.83 3.60 3.39
N ILE A 71 4.47 2.46 3.68
CA ILE A 71 3.82 1.34 4.39
C ILE A 71 3.42 1.76 5.81
N ASN A 72 4.30 2.42 6.54
CA ASN A 72 4.03 2.86 7.91
C ASN A 72 2.90 3.89 7.96
N GLU A 73 2.90 4.88 7.07
CA GLU A 73 1.81 5.88 6.97
C GLU A 73 0.46 5.20 6.70
N ARG A 74 0.44 4.17 5.85
CA ARG A 74 -0.80 3.42 5.56
C ARG A 74 -1.29 2.61 6.75
N ILE A 75 -0.36 1.98 7.47
CA ILE A 75 -0.68 1.26 8.71
C ILE A 75 -1.25 2.24 9.75
N GLU A 76 -0.70 3.45 9.84
CA GLU A 76 -1.17 4.49 10.75
C GLU A 76 -2.59 4.96 10.40
N VAL A 77 -2.85 5.24 9.12
CA VAL A 77 -4.20 5.61 8.64
C VAL A 77 -5.20 4.47 8.91
N PHE A 78 -4.82 3.22 8.64
CA PHE A 78 -5.68 2.08 8.94
C PHE A 78 -5.99 1.98 10.44
N LYS A 79 -4.98 2.12 11.31
CA LYS A 79 -5.17 2.14 12.77
C LYS A 79 -6.10 3.28 13.20
N ALA A 80 -5.98 4.45 12.60
CA ALA A 80 -6.85 5.59 12.88
C ALA A 80 -8.31 5.29 12.50
N ILE A 81 -8.55 4.76 11.29
CA ILE A 81 -9.88 4.37 10.82
C ILE A 81 -10.48 3.31 11.75
N MET A 82 -9.72 2.28 12.10
CA MET A 82 -10.17 1.21 12.98
C MET A 82 -10.59 1.73 14.35
N ARG A 83 -9.82 2.67 14.94
CA ARG A 83 -10.21 3.34 16.19
C ARG A 83 -11.52 4.11 16.02
N THR A 84 -11.66 4.89 14.96
CA THR A 84 -12.91 5.61 14.69
C THR A 84 -14.11 4.67 14.55
N VAL A 85 -13.96 3.55 13.85
CA VAL A 85 -15.03 2.54 13.74
C VAL A 85 -15.34 1.94 15.11
N GLN A 86 -14.32 1.61 15.90
CA GLN A 86 -14.51 1.12 17.28
C GLN A 86 -15.25 2.13 18.16
N ASP A 87 -14.90 3.41 18.07
CA ASP A 87 -15.55 4.48 18.83
C ASP A 87 -17.03 4.63 18.42
N ILE A 88 -17.32 4.58 17.12
CA ILE A 88 -18.71 4.61 16.61
C ILE A 88 -19.48 3.39 17.13
N LEU A 89 -18.92 2.19 17.03
CA LEU A 89 -19.59 0.96 17.49
C LEU A 89 -19.79 0.96 19.01
N HIS A 90 -18.84 1.50 19.77
CA HIS A 90 -18.95 1.65 21.21
C HIS A 90 -20.11 2.60 21.57
N ASN A 91 -20.19 3.76 20.90
CA ASN A 91 -21.30 4.70 21.09
C ASN A 91 -22.65 4.08 20.72
N SER A 92 -22.73 3.38 19.59
CA SER A 92 -23.94 2.65 19.18
C SER A 92 -24.35 1.58 20.20
N SER A 93 -23.38 0.85 20.77
CA SER A 93 -23.62 -0.14 21.82
C SER A 93 -24.20 0.52 23.08
N SER A 94 -23.66 1.67 23.50
CA SER A 94 -24.22 2.43 24.63
C SER A 94 -25.64 2.94 24.35
N SER A 95 -25.92 3.42 23.13
CA SER A 95 -27.27 3.85 22.75
C SER A 95 -28.28 2.69 22.75
N ILE A 96 -27.89 1.50 22.27
CA ILE A 96 -28.74 0.31 22.33
C ILE A 96 -28.97 -0.13 23.77
N GLN A 97 -27.95 -0.04 24.63
CA GLN A 97 -28.11 -0.36 26.04
C GLN A 97 -29.13 0.55 26.75
N LEU A 98 -29.13 1.85 26.43
CA LEU A 98 -30.14 2.78 26.92
C LEU A 98 -31.52 2.42 26.38
N LEU A 99 -31.64 2.11 25.08
CA LEU A 99 -32.89 1.69 24.46
C LEU A 99 -33.45 0.42 25.12
N ILE A 100 -32.62 -0.56 25.43
CA ILE A 100 -33.03 -1.79 26.14
C ILE A 100 -33.59 -1.45 27.53
N MET A 101 -32.99 -0.49 28.23
CA MET A 101 -33.46 -0.03 29.54
C MET A 101 -34.84 0.62 29.41
N ASP A 102 -35.01 1.55 28.46
CA ASP A 102 -36.29 2.22 28.20
C ASP A 102 -37.38 1.22 27.80
N MET A 103 -37.04 0.23 26.97
CA MET A 103 -37.98 -0.83 26.56
C MET A 103 -38.45 -1.69 27.75
N LYS A 104 -37.55 -1.96 28.71
CA LYS A 104 -37.89 -2.69 29.94
C LYS A 104 -38.81 -1.86 30.84
N ASP A 105 -38.55 -0.56 30.95
CA ASP A 105 -39.34 0.37 31.77
C ASP A 105 -40.74 0.61 31.18
N GLU A 106 -40.87 0.67 29.85
CA GLU A 106 -42.17 0.83 29.17
C GLU A 106 -42.96 -0.48 29.00
N GLY A 107 -42.41 -1.62 29.43
CA GLY A 107 -43.09 -2.92 29.34
C GLY A 107 -43.27 -3.41 27.91
N VAL A 108 -42.31 -3.10 27.04
CA VAL A 108 -42.28 -3.59 25.65
C VAL A 108 -42.21 -5.12 25.63
N HIS A 109 -42.73 -5.75 24.57
CA HIS A 109 -42.70 -7.21 24.41
C HIS A 109 -41.29 -7.78 24.59
N GLU A 110 -41.18 -8.80 25.46
CA GLU A 110 -39.94 -9.47 25.84
C GLU A 110 -39.11 -9.95 24.63
N GLU A 111 -39.77 -10.41 23.56
CA GLU A 111 -39.11 -10.87 22.33
C GLU A 111 -38.29 -9.76 21.65
N LEU A 112 -38.77 -8.51 21.71
CA LEU A 112 -38.06 -7.36 21.16
C LEU A 112 -36.86 -6.96 22.04
N ILE A 113 -37.01 -7.09 23.36
CA ILE A 113 -35.94 -6.84 24.33
C ILE A 113 -34.81 -7.85 24.13
N ILE A 114 -35.13 -9.14 24.04
CA ILE A 114 -34.16 -10.22 23.76
C ILE A 114 -33.46 -9.98 22.42
N LYS A 115 -34.18 -9.56 21.38
CA LYS A 115 -33.59 -9.24 20.08
C LYS A 115 -32.61 -8.07 20.16
N ALA A 116 -32.91 -7.04 20.93
CA ALA A 116 -32.02 -5.91 21.15
C ALA A 116 -30.77 -6.31 21.94
N GLU A 117 -30.91 -7.15 22.97
CA GLU A 117 -29.79 -7.71 23.73
C GLU A 117 -28.85 -8.55 22.85
N ASN A 118 -29.41 -9.40 21.99
CA ASN A 118 -28.63 -10.18 21.01
C ASN A 118 -27.85 -9.26 20.05
N ASN A 119 -28.48 -8.21 19.52
CA ASN A 119 -27.81 -7.24 18.66
C ASN A 119 -26.67 -6.50 19.39
N MET A 120 -26.83 -6.20 20.68
CA MET A 120 -25.79 -5.60 21.50
C MET A 120 -24.61 -6.56 21.69
N GLU A 121 -24.87 -7.85 21.85
CA GLU A 121 -23.83 -8.89 21.97
C GLU A 121 -23.08 -9.12 20.66
N GLU A 122 -23.77 -9.11 19.51
CA GLU A 122 -23.15 -9.11 18.20
C GLU A 122 -22.23 -7.89 18.02
N LEU A 123 -22.68 -6.70 18.40
CA LEU A 123 -21.87 -5.48 18.38
C LEU A 123 -20.60 -5.59 19.22
N ARG A 124 -20.68 -6.16 20.43
CA ARG A 124 -19.52 -6.42 21.29
C ARG A 124 -18.54 -7.40 20.64
N THR A 125 -19.06 -8.43 19.98
CA THR A 125 -18.24 -9.40 19.25
C THR A 125 -17.50 -8.74 18.09
N VAL A 126 -18.19 -7.91 17.30
CA VAL A 126 -17.59 -7.14 16.20
C VAL A 126 -16.49 -6.20 16.71
N ILE A 127 -16.71 -5.48 17.81
CA ILE A 127 -15.69 -4.61 18.42
C ILE A 127 -14.44 -5.41 18.81
N LYS A 128 -14.60 -6.58 19.45
CA LYS A 128 -13.48 -7.45 19.83
C LYS A 128 -12.74 -7.98 18.61
N THR A 129 -13.45 -8.42 17.57
CA THR A 129 -12.84 -8.86 16.32
C THR A 129 -12.03 -7.74 15.69
N LEU A 130 -12.60 -6.54 15.57
CA LEU A 130 -11.89 -5.37 15.03
C LEU A 130 -10.65 -5.01 15.86
N ALA A 131 -10.70 -5.15 17.19
CA ALA A 131 -9.54 -4.92 18.06
C ALA A 131 -8.40 -5.94 17.87
N SER A 132 -8.74 -7.17 17.45
CA SER A 132 -7.77 -8.24 17.19
C SER A 132 -7.10 -8.18 15.82
N ILE A 133 -7.56 -7.29 14.93
CA ILE A 133 -7.00 -7.17 13.58
C ILE A 133 -5.63 -6.48 13.66
N ASP A 134 -4.57 -7.24 13.36
CA ASP A 134 -3.23 -6.69 13.20
C ASP A 134 -3.03 -6.17 11.77
N PRO A 135 -2.82 -4.85 11.58
CA PRO A 135 -2.58 -4.29 10.25
C PRO A 135 -1.29 -4.77 9.58
N THR A 136 -0.37 -5.41 10.33
CA THR A 136 0.86 -5.97 9.78
C THR A 136 0.67 -7.36 9.18
N THR A 137 -0.37 -8.09 9.57
CA THR A 137 -0.70 -9.42 9.05
C THR A 137 -1.70 -9.38 7.88
N ILE A 138 -2.44 -8.27 7.73
CA ILE A 138 -3.26 -8.04 6.53
C ILE A 138 -2.33 -7.89 5.32
N GLU A 139 -2.43 -8.80 4.35
CA GLU A 139 -1.65 -8.71 3.12
C GLU A 139 -1.80 -7.32 2.50
N LEU A 140 -0.68 -6.61 2.30
CA LEU A 140 -0.61 -5.30 1.65
C LEU A 140 -1.41 -5.20 0.34
N LYS A 141 -1.70 -6.33 -0.31
CA LYS A 141 -2.51 -6.45 -1.52
C LYS A 141 -3.99 -6.16 -1.28
N GLU A 142 -4.55 -6.61 -0.15
CA GLU A 142 -5.94 -6.37 0.24
C GLU A 142 -6.13 -4.94 0.75
N LEU A 143 -5.21 -4.45 1.59
CA LEU A 143 -5.20 -3.07 2.07
C LEU A 143 -5.15 -2.06 0.90
N ASN A 144 -4.35 -2.35 -0.13
CA ASN A 144 -4.28 -1.56 -1.37
C ASN A 144 -5.60 -1.55 -2.16
N LYS A 145 -6.33 -2.67 -2.19
CA LYS A 145 -7.61 -2.77 -2.89
C LYS A 145 -8.66 -1.93 -2.16
N SER A 146 -8.73 -2.04 -0.85
CA SER A 146 -9.69 -1.32 0.01
C SER A 146 -9.44 0.20 0.02
N MET A 147 -8.19 0.65 0.08
CA MET A 147 -7.87 2.09 0.03
C MET A 147 -8.04 2.71 -1.37
N SER A 148 -7.91 1.93 -2.46
CA SER A 148 -8.11 2.45 -3.83
C SER A 148 -9.57 2.82 -4.10
N ILE A 149 -10.51 2.14 -3.44
CA ILE A 149 -11.95 2.41 -3.54
C ILE A 149 -12.27 3.78 -2.92
N ILE A 150 -11.63 4.13 -1.80
CA ILE A 150 -11.83 5.41 -1.11
C ILE A 150 -11.32 6.60 -1.96
N LYS A 151 -10.28 6.40 -2.78
CA LYS A 151 -9.77 7.45 -3.68
C LYS A 151 -10.57 7.65 -4.97
N MET A 152 -11.48 6.74 -5.33
CA MET A 152 -12.34 6.89 -6.51
C MET A 152 -13.64 7.67 -6.25
N HIS A 153 -13.94 7.99 -4.99
CA HIS A 153 -15.14 8.74 -4.57
C HIS A 153 -14.84 10.16 -4.06
N LYS A 154 -13.68 10.72 -4.42
CA LYS A 154 -13.40 12.17 -4.35
C LYS A 154 -13.28 12.71 -5.76
#